data_AF-A0A235I2M6-F1
#
_entry.id   AF-A0A235I2M6-F1
#
_cell.length_a   1.000
_cell.length_b   1.000
_cell.length_c   1.000
_cell.angle_alpha   90.00
_cell.angle_beta   90.00
_cell.angle_gamma   90.00
#
_symmetry.space_group_name_H-M   'P 1'
#
loop_
_entity.id
_entity.type
_entity.pdbx_description
1 polymer ?
#
loop_
_entity_poly.entity_id
_entity_poly.type
_entity_poly.pdbx_seq_one_letter_code
_entity_poly.pdbx_strand_id
1 'polypeptide(L)' 'MSRYVLTIPAKQDLKEINHYIIRYNPDAARRLNEKIKQQCKLLADFPNMGQSFNNFASGLRSFPVEDLLNFLSPY' A
#
# COMPACT_ATOMS: atom_id res chain seq x y z
N MET A 1 0.12 13.60 13.71
CA MET A 1 0.51 12.32 13.08
C MET A 1 -0.72 11.75 12.41
N SER A 2 -0.74 11.72 11.08
CA SER A 2 -1.87 11.13 10.38
C SER A 2 -1.87 9.61 10.55
N ARG A 3 -3.06 9.04 10.69
CA ARG A 3 -3.25 7.61 10.94
C ARG A 3 -3.82 6.96 9.67
N TYR A 4 -3.18 5.91 9.19
CA TYR A 4 -3.74 5.05 8.14
C TYR A 4 -4.27 3.76 8.75
N VAL A 5 -5.28 3.18 8.10
CA VAL A 5 -5.84 1.88 8.46
C VAL A 5 -5.76 0.98 7.24
N LEU A 6 -5.20 -0.22 7.42
CA LEU A 6 -5.26 -1.26 6.42
C LEU A 6 -6.49 -2.12 6.66
N THR A 7 -7.27 -2.34 5.61
CA THR A 7 -8.39 -3.28 5.62
C THR A 7 -7.87 -4.70 5.84
N ILE A 8 -8.74 -5.60 6.29
CA ILE A 8 -8.42 -7.03 6.46
C ILE A 8 -7.87 -7.64 5.16
N PRO A 9 -8.52 -7.49 3.98
CA PRO A 9 -7.98 -8.02 2.73
C PRO A 9 -6.59 -7.45 2.41
N ALA A 10 -6.38 -6.14 2.56
CA ALA A 10 -5.07 -5.54 2.29
C ALA A 10 -3.95 -6.11 3.19
N LYS A 11 -4.24 -6.41 4.47
CA LYS A 11 -3.27 -7.08 5.35
C LYS A 11 -2.95 -8.50 4.88
N GLN A 12 -3.93 -9.20 4.34
CA GLN A 12 -3.76 -10.56 3.83
C GLN A 12 -2.93 -10.55 2.54
N ASP A 13 -3.20 -9.61 1.63
CA ASP A 13 -2.40 -9.43 0.41
C ASP A 13 -0.93 -9.17 0.74
N LEU A 14 -0.65 -8.26 1.69
CA LEU A 14 0.71 -8.00 2.15
C LEU A 14 1.38 -9.25 2.74
N LYS A 15 0.62 -10.09 3.45
CA LYS A 15 1.13 -11.32 4.04
C LYS A 15 1.51 -12.34 2.95
N GLU A 16 0.65 -12.52 1.94
CA GLU A 16 0.90 -13.43 0.82
C GLU A 16 2.10 -12.99 -0.02
N ILE A 17 2.18 -11.69 -0.37
CA ILE A 17 3.32 -11.11 -1.08
C ILE A 17 4.62 -11.33 -0.27
N ASN A 18 4.58 -11.04 1.03
CA ASN A 18 5.74 -11.20 1.89
C ASN A 18 6.16 -12.69 2.00
N HIS A 19 5.21 -13.61 2.14
CA HIS A 19 5.47 -15.05 2.15
C HIS A 19 6.09 -15.54 0.84
N TYR A 20 5.65 -15.01 -0.30
CA TYR A 20 6.23 -15.35 -1.59
C TYR A 20 7.69 -14.89 -1.67
N ILE A 21 7.97 -13.62 -1.36
CA ILE A 21 9.30 -13.02 -1.49
C ILE A 21 10.29 -13.64 -0.50
N ILE A 22 9.88 -13.92 0.74
CA ILE A 22 10.77 -14.52 1.77
C ILE A 22 11.39 -15.84 1.31
N ARG A 23 10.67 -16.64 0.51
CA ARG A 23 11.20 -17.93 0.02
C ARG A 23 12.41 -17.77 -0.91
N TYR A 24 12.54 -16.62 -1.56
CA TYR A 24 13.61 -16.36 -2.54
C TYR A 24 14.63 -15.35 -2.01
N ASN A 25 14.18 -14.31 -1.32
CA ASN A 25 15.01 -13.21 -0.83
C ASN A 25 14.39 -12.53 0.41
N PRO A 26 14.73 -12.98 1.63
CA PRO A 26 14.23 -12.40 2.88
C PRO A 26 14.57 -10.92 3.06
N ASP A 27 15.75 -10.48 2.58
CA ASP A 27 16.15 -9.07 2.65
C ASP A 27 15.31 -8.18 1.74
N ALA A 28 14.96 -8.66 0.54
CA ALA A 28 14.04 -7.96 -0.35
C ALA A 28 12.65 -7.82 0.28
N ALA A 29 12.15 -8.87 0.94
CA ALA A 29 10.87 -8.82 1.65
C ALA A 29 10.87 -7.76 2.77
N ARG A 30 11.96 -7.70 3.55
CA ARG A 30 12.14 -6.65 4.57
C ARG A 30 12.14 -5.25 3.97
N ARG A 31 12.90 -5.03 2.89
CA ARG A 31 12.98 -3.72 2.21
C ARG A 31 11.62 -3.29 1.66
N LEU A 32 10.86 -4.23 1.07
CA LEU A 32 9.51 -3.95 0.55
C LEU A 32 8.56 -3.53 1.68
N ASN A 33 8.55 -4.25 2.80
CA ASN A 33 7.70 -3.90 3.95
C ASN A 33 8.00 -2.50 4.49
N GLU A 34 9.28 -2.12 4.59
CA GLU A 34 9.66 -0.78 5.02
C GLU A 34 9.23 0.30 4.02
N LYS A 35 9.38 0.05 2.71
CA LYS A 35 8.87 0.96 1.66
C LYS A 35 7.35 1.14 1.75
N ILE A 36 6.60 0.05 1.90
CA ILE A 36 5.13 0.10 2.01
C ILE A 36 4.72 0.91 3.24
N LYS A 37 5.37 0.70 4.39
CA LYS A 37 5.11 1.51 5.61
C LYS A 37 5.41 2.98 5.38
N GLN A 38 6.54 3.31 4.75
CA GLN A 38 6.89 4.70 4.44
C GLN A 38 5.85 5.35 3.53
N GLN A 39 5.37 4.61 2.52
CA GLN A 39 4.34 5.12 1.60
C GLN A 39 2.99 5.29 2.28
N CYS A 40 2.55 4.35 3.12
CA CYS A 40 1.32 4.52 3.90
C CYS A 40 1.38 5.74 4.83
N LYS A 41 2.54 6.03 5.43
CA LYS A 41 2.73 7.25 6.23
C LYS A 41 2.64 8.50 5.36
N LEU A 42 3.33 8.52 4.22
CA LEU A 42 3.31 9.63 3.28
C LEU A 42 1.90 9.92 2.76
N LEU A 43 1.13 8.89 2.42
CA LEU A 43 -0.27 9.02 2.02
C LEU A 43 -1.18 9.50 3.16
N ALA A 44 -0.89 9.09 4.40
CA ALA A 44 -1.62 9.61 5.55
C ALA A 44 -1.38 11.12 5.73
N ASP A 45 -0.14 11.58 5.52
CA ASP A 45 0.22 12.99 5.63
C ASP A 45 -0.24 13.81 4.40
N PHE A 46 -0.34 13.19 3.23
CA PHE A 46 -0.76 13.81 1.95
C PHE A 46 -1.88 13.01 1.25
N PRO A 47 -3.12 13.01 1.78
CA PRO A 47 -4.21 12.13 1.30
C PRO A 47 -4.71 12.45 -0.12
N ASN A 48 -4.42 13.66 -0.62
CA ASN A 48 -4.77 14.07 -1.99
C ASN A 48 -3.70 13.68 -3.02
N MET A 49 -2.63 13.01 -2.58
CA MET A 49 -1.56 12.52 -3.43
C MET A 49 -1.96 11.18 -4.07
N GLY A 50 -1.63 10.98 -5.34
CA GLY A 50 -2.02 9.79 -6.11
C GLY A 50 -3.13 10.07 -7.12
N GLN A 51 -3.27 9.15 -8.08
CA GLN A 51 -4.21 9.29 -9.19
C GLN A 51 -5.61 8.93 -8.69
N SER A 52 -6.59 9.79 -8.98
CA SER A 52 -7.99 9.51 -8.64
C SER A 52 -8.56 8.48 -9.62
N PHE A 53 -9.17 7.44 -9.06
CA PHE A 53 -9.96 6.43 -9.76
C PHE A 53 -11.44 6.58 -9.38
N ASN A 54 -11.92 7.83 -9.33
CA ASN A 54 -13.32 8.15 -9.06
C ASN A 54 -14.30 7.48 -10.03
N ASN A 55 -13.83 7.08 -11.23
CA ASN A 55 -14.61 6.32 -12.21
C ASN A 55 -14.95 4.88 -11.75
N PHE A 56 -14.20 4.33 -10.79
CA PHE A 56 -14.43 2.99 -10.25
C PHE A 56 -15.13 3.03 -8.89
N ALA A 57 -14.70 3.92 -8.01
CA ALA A 57 -15.37 4.19 -6.74
C ALA A 57 -15.04 5.60 -6.26
N SER A 58 -16.02 6.30 -5.70
CA SER A 58 -15.83 7.65 -5.18
C SER A 58 -14.78 7.65 -4.07
N GLY A 59 -13.74 8.47 -4.23
CA GLY A 59 -12.65 8.59 -3.26
C GLY A 59 -11.47 7.68 -3.55
N LEU A 60 -11.62 6.63 -4.38
CA LEU A 60 -10.55 5.68 -4.67
C LEU A 60 -9.34 6.39 -5.31
N ARG A 61 -8.16 6.19 -4.72
CA ARG A 61 -6.89 6.68 -5.24
C ARG A 61 -5.91 5.53 -5.37
N SER A 62 -5.13 5.52 -6.43
CA SER A 62 -4.00 4.61 -6.56
C SER A 62 -2.69 5.36 -6.32
N PHE A 63 -1.75 4.66 -5.71
CA PHE A 63 -0.39 5.15 -5.55
C PHE A 63 0.57 4.00 -5.87
N PRO A 64 1.41 4.14 -6.92
CA PRO A 64 2.35 3.10 -7.27
C PRO A 64 3.46 3.00 -6.21
N VAL A 65 3.70 1.79 -5.71
CA VAL A 65 4.84 1.48 -4.84
C VAL A 65 5.69 0.47 -5.61
N GLU A 66 6.61 0.97 -6.46
CA GLU A 66 7.27 0.17 -7.51
C GLU A 66 6.24 -0.49 -8.46
N ASP A 67 6.59 -1.57 -9.16
CA ASP A 67 5.73 -2.29 -10.12
C ASP A 67 4.45 -2.91 -9.50
N LEU A 68 4.23 -2.71 -8.19
CA LEU A 68 3.04 -3.11 -7.46
C LEU A 68 2.08 -1.92 -7.32
N LEU A 69 1.03 -1.91 -8.13
CA LEU A 69 -0.10 -0.98 -7.99
C LEU A 69 -0.85 -1.27 -6.67
N ASN A 70 -0.89 -0.31 -5.75
CA ASN A 70 -1.74 -0.37 -4.55
C ASN A 70 -2.98 0.53 -4.72
N PHE A 71 -4.18 0.00 -4.43
CA PHE A 71 -5.45 0.72 -4.42
C PHE A 71 -5.82 1.12 -2.97
N LEU A 72 -6.11 2.39 -2.71
CA LEU A 72 -6.53 2.90 -1.40
C LEU A 72 -7.85 3.68 -1.51
N SER A 73 -8.85 3.31 -0.72
CA SER A 73 -10.10 4.07 -0.58
C SER A 73 -10.08 4.86 0.74
N PRO A 74 -10.19 6.20 0.72
CA PRO A 74 -10.46 6.99 1.91
C PRO A 74 -11.90 6.71 2.35
N TYR A 75 -12.07 6.31 3.61
CA TYR A 75 -13.34 6.34 4.33
C TYR A 75 -13.30 7.48 5.33
#